data_AF-A0A2W1K854-F1
#
_entry.id   AF-A0A2W1K854-F1
#
_cell.length_a   1.000
_cell.length_b   1.000
_cell.length_c   1.000
_cell.angle_alpha   90.00
_cell.angle_beta   90.00
_cell.angle_gamma   90.00
#
_symmetry.space_group_name_H-M   'P 1'
#
loop_
_entity.id
_entity.type
_entity.pdbx_description
1 polymer ?
#
loop_
_entity_poly.entity_id
_entity_poly.type
_entity_poly.pdbx_seq_one_letter_code
_entity_poly.pdbx_strand_id
1 'polypeptide(L)'
;MPTLDNPAIRTPTAAMLAGVTTRSILRWIEDGTMTGEQCAGRRGATDVVWKVALDSLKGRIPLTLDEQIVQHIIHADEGDPAAKNALGLSFYAAGQYSIAAGWFEAAARQGHVDAMDWLGNCYLKGQGVSRDKALGLKWLSEAAAHGHAVAQHRVDALLPG
;
A
#
# COMPACT_ATOMS: atom_id res chain seq x y z
N MET A 1 -19.11 -22.03 0.37
CA MET A 1 -19.74 -20.96 -0.43
C MET A 1 -19.09 -19.66 0.00
N PRO A 2 -18.42 -18.88 -0.88
CA PRO A 2 -17.80 -17.64 -0.46
C PRO A 2 -18.85 -16.52 -0.51
N THR A 3 -19.33 -16.09 0.65
CA THR A 3 -20.14 -14.88 0.78
C THR A 3 -19.20 -13.68 0.88
N LEU A 4 -19.14 -12.94 -0.22
CA LEU A 4 -18.55 -11.62 -0.39
C LEU A 4 -19.43 -10.56 0.30
N ASP A 5 -19.51 -10.58 1.63
CA ASP A 5 -20.00 -9.40 2.36
C ASP A 5 -18.84 -8.42 2.50
N ASN A 6 -18.88 -7.42 1.63
CA ASN A 6 -17.92 -6.35 1.39
C ASN A 6 -18.02 -5.22 2.45
N PRO A 7 -16.98 -4.99 3.28
CA PRO A 7 -16.76 -3.73 3.95
C PRO A 7 -15.63 -3.00 3.20
N ALA A 8 -15.98 -2.03 2.37
CA ALA A 8 -15.01 -1.14 1.78
C ALA A 8 -14.25 -0.43 2.93
N ILE A 9 -13.04 -0.93 3.19
CA ILE A 9 -11.95 -0.33 3.96
C ILE A 9 -12.09 -0.47 5.48
N ARG A 10 -11.90 -1.70 5.97
CA ARG A 10 -10.86 -1.89 7.01
C ARG A 10 -9.57 -2.09 6.22
N THR A 11 -8.71 -1.08 6.21
CA THR A 11 -7.47 -1.10 5.43
C THR A 11 -6.67 -2.40 5.63
N PRO A 12 -5.88 -2.88 4.63
CA PRO A 12 -4.97 -4.01 4.84
C PRO A 12 -4.08 -3.80 6.07
N THR A 13 -3.70 -2.55 6.39
CA THR A 13 -3.03 -2.22 7.64
C THR A 13 -3.90 -2.39 8.88
N ALA A 14 -5.19 -2.03 8.90
CA ALA A 14 -6.08 -2.32 10.03
C ALA A 14 -6.25 -3.84 10.29
N ALA A 15 -6.19 -4.65 9.23
CA ALA A 15 -6.14 -6.11 9.36
C ALA A 15 -4.78 -6.59 9.90
N MET A 16 -3.66 -6.02 9.45
CA MET A 16 -2.31 -6.31 9.98
C MET A 16 -2.13 -5.91 11.44
N LEU A 17 -2.77 -4.81 11.84
CA LEU A 17 -2.66 -4.23 13.16
C LEU A 17 -3.55 -4.92 14.20
N ALA A 18 -4.32 -5.95 13.83
CA ALA A 18 -5.16 -6.82 14.66
C ALA A 18 -5.33 -6.33 16.13
N GLY A 19 -6.14 -5.29 16.31
CA GLY A 19 -6.44 -4.68 17.60
C GLY A 19 -5.93 -3.25 17.81
N VAL A 20 -5.13 -2.72 16.89
CA VAL A 20 -4.60 -1.35 16.96
C VAL A 20 -5.26 -0.47 15.90
N THR A 21 -5.95 0.58 16.36
CA THR A 21 -6.58 1.57 15.48
C THR A 21 -5.61 2.70 15.17
N THR A 22 -5.84 3.47 14.10
CA THR A 22 -5.12 4.73 13.84
C THR A 22 -5.16 5.65 15.04
N ARG A 23 -6.31 5.72 15.73
CA ARG A 23 -6.48 6.46 16.98
C ARG A 23 -5.57 5.96 18.10
N SER A 24 -5.32 4.67 18.18
CA SER A 24 -4.36 4.09 19.13
C SER A 24 -2.93 4.51 18.78
N ILE A 25 -2.57 4.50 17.49
CA ILE A 25 -1.25 4.94 17.00
C ILE A 25 -1.03 6.42 17.31
N LEU A 26 -2.02 7.28 16.99
CA LEU A 26 -1.97 8.71 17.28
C LEU A 26 -1.81 8.97 18.78
N ARG A 27 -2.61 8.32 19.62
CA ARG A 27 -2.48 8.44 21.08
C ARG A 27 -1.09 8.04 21.56
N TRP A 28 -0.49 7.01 20.98
CA TRP A 28 0.85 6.59 21.36
C TRP A 28 1.95 7.58 20.95
N ILE A 29 1.77 8.27 19.82
CA ILE A 29 2.63 9.39 19.40
C ILE A 29 2.50 10.53 20.42
N GLU A 30 1.27 10.94 20.75
CA GLU A 30 0.97 12.05 21.66
C GLU A 30 1.50 11.80 23.08
N ASP A 31 1.30 10.58 23.60
CA ASP A 31 1.76 10.18 24.93
C ASP A 31 3.27 9.86 24.98
N GLY A 32 3.98 9.97 23.85
CA GLY A 32 5.42 9.65 23.74
C GLY A 32 5.76 8.16 23.90
N THR A 33 4.74 7.29 23.99
CA THR A 33 4.92 5.83 24.11
C THR A 33 5.38 5.17 22.81
N MET A 34 5.26 5.87 21.68
CA MET A 34 5.89 5.51 20.41
C MET A 34 7.07 6.45 20.13
N THR A 35 8.28 6.05 20.54
CA THR A 35 9.52 6.80 20.28
C THR A 35 10.21 6.31 19.02
N GLY A 36 10.86 7.18 18.26
CA GLY A 36 11.86 6.81 17.24
C GLY A 36 13.27 7.12 17.71
N GLU A 37 14.21 6.24 17.42
CA GLU A 37 15.63 6.55 17.47
C GLU A 37 16.17 6.60 16.04
N GLN A 38 16.87 7.67 15.66
CA GLN A 38 17.71 7.67 14.47
C GLN A 38 18.85 6.65 14.66
N CYS A 39 18.71 5.47 14.09
CA CYS A 39 19.80 4.52 14.02
C CYS A 39 20.72 4.88 12.85
N ALA A 40 21.78 5.65 13.11
CA ALA A 40 22.86 5.89 12.16
C ALA A 40 23.68 4.60 11.94
N GLY A 41 23.17 3.68 11.13
CA GLY A 41 23.91 2.53 10.61
C GLY A 41 24.94 2.98 9.57
N ARG A 42 26.19 2.54 9.72
CA ARG A 42 27.34 3.02 8.93
C ARG A 42 27.15 2.86 7.42
N ARG A 43 27.28 3.99 6.72
CA ARG A 43 27.39 4.23 5.27
C ARG A 43 26.13 3.92 4.45
N GLY A 44 25.48 5.00 4.01
CA GLY A 44 24.36 5.00 3.07
C GLY A 44 23.14 5.61 3.74
N ALA A 45 22.94 6.91 3.58
CA ALA A 45 21.79 7.61 4.11
C ALA A 45 20.50 7.08 3.47
N THR A 46 19.58 6.54 4.28
CA THR A 46 18.11 6.67 4.15
C THR A 46 17.33 5.94 5.25
N ASP A 47 17.90 4.94 5.92
CA ASP A 47 17.10 4.09 6.81
C ASP A 47 17.02 4.65 8.24
N VAL A 48 16.13 5.63 8.44
CA VAL A 48 15.69 6.00 9.80
C VAL A 48 14.73 4.91 10.29
N VAL A 49 15.27 3.91 10.97
CA VAL A 49 14.47 2.87 11.63
C VAL A 49 13.85 3.45 12.90
N TRP A 50 12.56 3.75 12.89
CA TRP A 50 11.87 4.09 14.15
C TRP A 50 11.71 2.83 14.98
N LYS A 51 12.43 2.77 16.10
CA LYS A 51 12.21 1.74 17.11
C LYS A 51 10.93 2.06 17.88
N VAL A 52 9.79 1.69 17.30
CA VAL A 52 8.52 1.60 18.03
C VAL A 52 8.77 0.88 19.35
N ALA A 53 8.53 1.55 20.48
CA ALA A 53 8.67 0.97 21.82
C ALA A 53 7.54 -0.03 22.15
N LEU A 54 6.73 -0.38 21.15
CA LEU A 54 5.87 -1.54 21.13
C LEU A 54 6.55 -2.63 20.29
N ASP A 55 7.49 -3.37 20.90
CA ASP A 55 8.09 -4.57 20.29
C ASP A 55 7.02 -5.58 19.85
N SER A 56 5.82 -5.50 20.43
CA SER A 56 4.62 -6.25 20.04
C SER A 56 4.16 -6.02 18.59
N LEU A 57 4.54 -4.90 17.97
CA LEU A 57 4.17 -4.56 16.59
C LEU A 57 5.24 -4.92 15.56
N LYS A 58 6.53 -4.88 15.93
CA LYS A 58 7.66 -5.13 15.00
C LYS A 58 7.60 -6.51 14.33
N GLY A 59 7.09 -7.53 15.03
CA GLY A 59 6.93 -8.88 14.47
C GLY A 59 5.59 -9.11 13.77
N ARG A 60 4.62 -8.21 13.93
CA ARG A 60 3.28 -8.32 13.32
C ARG A 60 3.16 -7.52 12.04
N ILE A 61 3.97 -6.47 11.92
CA ILE A 61 3.99 -5.61 10.75
C ILE A 61 5.20 -6.03 9.92
N PRO A 62 4.97 -6.49 8.69
CA PRO A 62 6.04 -7.02 7.86
C PRO A 62 6.88 -5.93 7.16
N LEU A 63 6.64 -4.67 7.49
CA LEU A 63 7.50 -3.52 7.19
C LEU A 63 8.01 -2.93 8.51
N THR A 64 9.21 -2.36 8.48
CA THR A 64 9.67 -1.50 9.57
C THR A 64 8.78 -0.27 9.64
N LEU A 65 8.16 -0.01 10.79
CA LEU A 65 7.42 1.24 11.00
C LEU A 65 8.42 2.37 11.19
N ASP A 66 8.51 3.28 10.22
CA ASP A 66 9.15 4.57 10.37
C ASP A 66 8.11 5.70 10.41
N GLU A 67 8.53 6.93 10.68
CA GLU A 67 7.65 8.10 10.67
C GLU A 67 6.88 8.21 9.35
N GLN A 68 7.51 7.94 8.21
CA GLN A 68 6.87 8.05 6.91
C GLN A 68 5.74 7.03 6.74
N ILE A 69 5.98 5.76 7.06
CA ILE A 69 4.99 4.68 7.01
C ILE A 69 3.86 4.95 8.00
N VAL A 70 4.18 5.42 9.21
CA VAL A 70 3.16 5.80 10.20
C VAL A 70 2.26 6.92 9.67
N GLN A 71 2.84 7.97 9.05
CA GLN A 71 2.06 9.05 8.44
C GLN A 71 1.20 8.54 7.28
N HIS A 72 1.74 7.71 6.40
CA HIS A 72 0.95 7.10 5.32
C HIS A 72 -0.19 6.23 5.88
N ILE A 73 0.00 5.52 6.99
CA ILE A 73 -1.08 4.76 7.64
C ILE A 73 -2.19 5.69 8.13
N ILE A 74 -1.83 6.79 8.79
CA ILE A 74 -2.79 7.78 9.28
C ILE A 74 -3.61 8.35 8.11
N HIS A 75 -2.93 8.88 7.10
CA HIS A 75 -3.58 9.46 5.93
C HIS A 75 -4.43 8.43 5.17
N ALA A 76 -3.93 7.20 4.99
CA ALA A 76 -4.66 6.16 4.31
C ALA A 76 -5.94 5.75 5.06
N ASP A 77 -5.94 5.79 6.39
CA ASP A 77 -7.13 5.53 7.22
C ASP A 77 -8.13 6.69 7.15
N GLU A 78 -7.65 7.93 7.06
CA GLU A 78 -8.47 9.12 6.77
C GLU A 78 -9.05 9.11 5.34
N GLY A 79 -8.60 8.17 4.51
CA GLY A 79 -9.13 7.93 3.19
C GLY A 79 -8.21 8.34 2.05
N ASP A 80 -7.08 8.99 2.32
CA ASP A 80 -6.20 9.57 1.29
C ASP A 80 -5.75 8.49 0.27
N PRO A 81 -6.14 8.62 -1.02
CA PRO A 81 -5.73 7.68 -2.06
C PRO A 81 -4.23 7.70 -2.35
N ALA A 82 -3.54 8.83 -2.18
CA ALA A 82 -2.10 8.92 -2.41
C ALA A 82 -1.33 8.16 -1.32
N ALA A 83 -1.75 8.31 -0.07
CA ALA A 83 -1.17 7.54 1.04
C ALA A 83 -1.42 6.03 0.89
N LYS A 84 -2.61 5.63 0.43
CA LYS A 84 -2.92 4.22 0.09
C LYS A 84 -1.98 3.68 -1.00
N ASN A 85 -1.75 4.44 -2.06
CA ASN A 85 -0.79 4.08 -3.10
C ASN A 85 0.64 3.98 -2.55
N ALA A 86 1.06 4.93 -1.72
CA ALA A 86 2.39 4.92 -1.09
C ALA A 86 2.60 3.68 -0.21
N LEU A 87 1.61 3.29 0.60
CA LEU A 87 1.66 2.03 1.35
C LEU A 87 1.75 0.82 0.42
N GLY A 88 0.95 0.80 -0.65
CA GLY A 88 1.03 -0.24 -1.68
C GLY A 88 2.44 -0.40 -2.23
N LEU A 89 3.11 0.71 -2.55
CA LEU A 89 4.50 0.71 -3.02
C LEU A 89 5.48 0.17 -1.97
N SER A 90 5.34 0.56 -0.70
CA SER A 90 6.19 0.05 0.38
C SER A 90 6.06 -1.47 0.54
N PHE A 91 4.82 -1.99 0.56
CA PHE A 91 4.60 -3.44 0.64
C PHE A 91 5.07 -4.18 -0.61
N TYR A 92 4.90 -3.58 -1.79
CA TYR A 92 5.37 -4.15 -3.04
C TYR A 92 6.90 -4.28 -3.05
N ALA A 93 7.62 -3.23 -2.60
CA ALA A 93 9.08 -3.24 -2.48
C ALA A 93 9.59 -4.30 -1.49
N ALA A 94 8.82 -4.55 -0.41
CA ALA A 94 9.12 -5.62 0.54
C ALA A 94 8.70 -7.03 0.07
N GLY A 95 8.26 -7.19 -1.19
CA GLY A 95 7.86 -8.48 -1.76
C GLY A 95 6.49 -8.99 -1.30
N GLN A 96 5.72 -8.15 -0.61
CA GLN A 96 4.43 -8.51 -0.02
C GLN A 96 3.29 -8.15 -0.95
N TYR A 97 3.29 -8.81 -2.09
CA TYR A 97 2.46 -8.40 -3.23
C TYR A 97 0.96 -8.47 -2.95
N SER A 98 0.49 -9.41 -2.11
CA SER A 98 -0.95 -9.54 -1.81
C SER A 98 -1.49 -8.33 -1.05
N ILE A 99 -0.71 -7.82 -0.09
CA ILE A 99 -1.05 -6.64 0.70
C ILE A 99 -0.94 -5.40 -0.17
N ALA A 100 0.13 -5.31 -0.99
CA ALA A 100 0.31 -4.23 -1.94
C ALA A 100 -0.87 -4.11 -2.91
N ALA A 101 -1.31 -5.22 -3.51
CA ALA A 101 -2.43 -5.23 -4.44
C ALA A 101 -3.74 -4.76 -3.80
N GLY A 102 -4.01 -5.15 -2.54
CA GLY A 102 -5.18 -4.65 -1.80
C GLY A 102 -5.14 -3.13 -1.58
N TRP A 103 -3.95 -2.57 -1.34
CA TRP A 103 -3.77 -1.12 -1.21
C TRP A 103 -3.92 -0.39 -2.54
N PHE A 104 -3.32 -0.91 -3.61
CA PHE A 104 -3.50 -0.36 -4.95
C PHE A 104 -4.95 -0.40 -5.37
N GLU A 105 -5.68 -1.48 -5.07
CA GLU A 105 -7.13 -1.56 -5.33
C GLU A 105 -7.92 -0.51 -4.55
N ALA A 106 -7.63 -0.31 -3.26
CA ALA A 106 -8.30 0.71 -2.46
C ALA A 106 -8.03 2.14 -2.98
N ALA A 107 -6.82 2.42 -3.45
CA ALA A 107 -6.48 3.70 -4.07
C ALA A 107 -7.11 3.87 -5.47
N ALA A 108 -7.03 2.83 -6.32
CA ALA A 108 -7.58 2.81 -7.66
C ALA A 108 -9.10 3.02 -7.67
N ARG A 109 -9.83 2.40 -6.73
CA ARG A 109 -11.28 2.61 -6.56
C ARG A 109 -11.67 4.05 -6.23
N GLN A 110 -10.73 4.87 -5.78
CA GLN A 110 -10.92 6.30 -5.52
C GLN A 110 -10.39 7.18 -6.66
N GLY A 111 -10.07 6.60 -7.82
CA GLY A 111 -9.58 7.34 -8.98
C GLY A 111 -8.07 7.60 -8.98
N HIS A 112 -7.28 6.98 -8.09
CA HIS A 112 -5.83 7.20 -8.09
C HIS A 112 -5.17 6.54 -9.29
N VAL A 113 -4.75 7.37 -10.24
CA VAL A 113 -4.27 6.96 -11.56
C VAL A 113 -3.03 6.06 -11.48
N ASP A 114 -2.03 6.40 -10.66
CA ASP A 114 -0.83 5.55 -10.54
C ASP A 114 -1.15 4.19 -9.92
N ALA A 115 -2.13 4.15 -9.01
CA ALA A 115 -2.50 2.90 -8.34
C ALA A 115 -3.22 1.95 -9.29
N MET A 116 -3.97 2.50 -10.26
CA MET A 116 -4.55 1.73 -11.36
C MET A 116 -3.45 1.09 -12.23
N ASP A 117 -2.34 1.80 -12.53
CA ASP A 117 -1.18 1.21 -13.24
C ASP A 117 -0.56 0.06 -12.45
N TRP A 118 -0.30 0.29 -11.16
CA TRP A 118 0.28 -0.72 -10.29
C TRP A 118 -0.61 -1.96 -10.14
N LEU A 119 -1.92 -1.75 -9.92
CA LEU A 119 -2.89 -2.84 -9.83
C LEU A 119 -3.00 -3.61 -11.15
N GLY A 120 -3.04 -2.89 -12.28
CA GLY A 120 -3.03 -3.50 -13.60
C GLY A 120 -1.82 -4.39 -13.81
N ASN A 121 -0.62 -3.90 -13.45
CA ASN A 121 0.61 -4.66 -13.50
C ASN A 121 0.61 -5.87 -12.53
N CYS A 122 0.04 -5.74 -11.33
CA CYS A 122 -0.15 -6.86 -10.39
C CYS A 122 -0.98 -7.99 -11.03
N TYR A 123 -2.10 -7.68 -11.68
CA TYR A 123 -2.93 -8.66 -12.37
C TYR A 123 -2.24 -9.29 -13.59
N LEU A 124 -1.47 -8.52 -14.36
CA LEU A 124 -0.71 -9.04 -15.51
C LEU A 124 0.37 -10.04 -15.09
N LYS A 125 1.05 -9.75 -13.97
CA LYS A 125 2.13 -10.58 -13.44
C LYS A 125 1.66 -11.69 -12.50
N GLY A 126 0.44 -11.61 -11.99
CA GLY A 126 -0.04 -12.49 -10.92
C GLY A 126 0.66 -12.23 -9.57
N GLN A 127 1.06 -10.98 -9.32
CA GLN A 127 1.75 -10.59 -8.09
C GLN A 127 0.72 -10.21 -7.04
N GLY A 128 0.55 -11.07 -6.04
CA GLY A 128 -0.37 -10.83 -4.92
C GLY A 128 -1.84 -11.08 -5.22
N VAL A 129 -2.16 -11.26 -6.50
CA VAL A 129 -3.49 -11.59 -7.03
C VAL A 129 -3.35 -12.70 -8.05
N SER A 130 -4.42 -13.44 -8.30
CA SER A 130 -4.46 -14.39 -9.41
C SER A 130 -4.23 -13.65 -10.73
N ARG A 131 -3.38 -14.21 -11.59
CA ARG A 131 -3.06 -13.60 -12.88
C ARG A 131 -4.31 -13.51 -13.74
N ASP A 132 -4.68 -12.28 -14.12
CA ASP A 132 -5.82 -12.00 -14.98
C ASP A 132 -5.44 -10.88 -15.95
N LYS A 133 -5.20 -11.26 -17.21
CA LYS A 133 -4.78 -10.28 -18.22
C LYS A 133 -5.90 -9.32 -18.60
N ALA A 134 -7.16 -9.78 -18.61
CA ALA A 134 -8.28 -8.94 -18.99
C ALA A 134 -8.54 -7.87 -17.92
N LEU A 135 -8.49 -8.26 -16.65
CA LEU A 135 -8.63 -7.32 -15.54
C LEU A 135 -7.42 -6.38 -15.44
N GLY A 136 -6.21 -6.88 -15.68
CA GLY A 136 -5.02 -6.04 -15.74
C GLY A 136 -5.09 -4.98 -16.84
N LEU A 137 -5.50 -5.37 -18.05
CA LEU A 137 -5.70 -4.44 -19.17
C LEU A 137 -6.82 -3.44 -18.87
N LYS A 138 -7.91 -3.85 -18.20
CA LYS A 138 -8.99 -2.95 -17.81
C LYS A 138 -8.48 -1.80 -16.94
N TRP A 139 -7.75 -2.11 -15.86
CA TRP A 139 -7.20 -1.09 -14.98
C TRP A 139 -6.18 -0.17 -15.69
N LEU A 140 -5.34 -0.73 -16.55
CA LEU A 140 -4.41 0.06 -17.36
C LEU A 140 -5.12 0.97 -18.36
N SER A 141 -6.20 0.49 -18.98
CA SER A 141 -7.00 1.29 -19.91
C SER A 141 -7.70 2.45 -19.19
N GLU A 142 -8.16 2.22 -17.97
CA GLU A 142 -8.73 3.28 -17.12
C GLU A 142 -7.67 4.33 -16.75
N ALA A 143 -6.49 3.90 -16.31
CA ALA A 143 -5.37 4.81 -16.06
C ALA A 143 -4.97 5.61 -17.32
N ALA A 144 -4.91 4.95 -18.48
CA ALA A 144 -4.59 5.59 -19.75
C ALA A 144 -5.66 6.61 -20.18
N ALA A 145 -6.95 6.31 -19.93
CA ALA A 145 -8.05 7.25 -20.18
C ALA A 145 -7.95 8.52 -19.32
N HIS A 146 -7.31 8.42 -18.15
CA HIS A 146 -6.96 9.56 -17.31
C HIS A 146 -5.62 10.24 -17.69
N GLY A 147 -5.03 9.90 -18.84
CA GLY A 147 -3.82 10.53 -19.36
C GLY A 147 -2.50 9.96 -18.81
N HIS A 148 -2.53 8.79 -18.16
CA HIS A 148 -1.31 8.17 -17.63
C HIS A 148 -0.45 7.56 -18.73
N ALA A 149 0.61 8.27 -19.11
CA ALA A 149 1.49 7.90 -20.22
C ALA A 149 2.10 6.49 -20.08
N VAL A 150 2.49 6.09 -18.87
CA VAL A 150 3.05 4.74 -18.63
C VAL A 150 1.99 3.66 -18.86
N ALA A 151 0.75 3.92 -18.41
CA ALA A 151 -0.32 2.95 -18.60
C ALA A 151 -0.72 2.85 -20.07
N GLN A 152 -0.76 3.98 -20.79
CA GLN A 152 -0.98 4.00 -22.23
C GLN A 152 0.06 3.17 -22.98
N HIS A 153 1.35 3.37 -22.69
CA HIS A 153 2.41 2.53 -23.27
C HIS A 153 2.24 1.05 -22.97
N ARG A 154 1.78 0.68 -21.77
CA ARG A 154 1.51 -0.72 -21.42
C ARG A 154 0.29 -1.26 -22.17
N VAL A 155 -0.78 -0.48 -22.32
CA VAL A 155 -1.98 -0.86 -23.08
C VAL A 155 -1.59 -1.12 -24.54
N ASP A 156 -0.86 -0.19 -25.16
CA ASP A 156 -0.41 -0.31 -26.55
C ASP A 156 0.49 -1.55 -26.74
N ALA A 157 1.35 -1.87 -25.77
CA ALA A 157 2.18 -3.06 -25.80
C ALA A 157 1.38 -4.39 -25.65
N LEU A 158 0.18 -4.34 -25.07
CA LEU A 158 -0.67 -5.50 -24.83
C LEU A 158 -1.71 -5.73 -25.94
N LEU A 159 -2.00 -4.70 -26.73
CA LEU A 159 -2.90 -4.76 -27.88
C LEU A 159 -2.09 -4.71 -29.18
N PRO A 160 -1.73 -5.86 -29.78
CA PRO A 160 -1.16 -5.86 -31.11
C PRO A 160 -2.21 -5.30 -32.09
N GLY A 161 -1.79 -4.31 -32.89
CA GLY A 161 -2.60 -3.68 -33.92
C GLY A 161 -3.06 -4.60 -35.04
#